data_AF-A0A3M1T9W1-F1
#
_entry.id   AF-A0A3M1T9W1-F1
#
_cell.length_a   1.000
_cell.length_b   1.000
_cell.length_c   1.000
_cell.angle_alpha   90.00
_cell.angle_beta   90.00
_cell.angle_gamma   90.00
#
_symmetry.space_group_name_H-M   'P 1'
#
loop_
_entity.id
_entity.type
_entity.pdbx_description
1 polymer ?
#
loop_
_entity_poly.entity_id
_entity_poly.type
_entity_poly.pdbx_seq_one_letter_code
_entity_poly.pdbx_strand_id
1 'polypeptide(L)'
;MEVARRNATANAVADRCTFTTELEAARGAVYDLVLANIQLGVLLDLAEEIALRVRPGGDLFLAGLLESQAEPAEAAYGRLGLVPAGRRVQDGWVRVHLRRPEAPSPTG
;
A
#
# COMPACT_ATOMS: atom_id res chain seq x y z
N MET A 1 -8.97 9.88 13.58
CA MET A 1 -9.36 10.78 12.47
C MET A 1 -9.08 12.25 12.71
N GLU A 2 -9.35 12.78 13.90
CA GLU A 2 -9.17 14.22 14.20
C GLU A 2 -7.76 14.74 13.90
N VAL A 3 -6.72 14.04 14.35
CA VAL A 3 -5.31 14.39 14.07
C VAL A 3 -5.01 14.37 12.57
N ALA A 4 -5.50 13.38 11.83
CA ALA A 4 -5.27 13.27 10.38
C ALA A 4 -5.93 14.43 9.62
N ARG A 5 -7.17 14.78 9.98
CA ARG A 5 -7.88 15.94 9.39
C ARG A 5 -7.17 17.25 9.76
N ARG A 6 -6.73 17.42 11.01
CA ARG A 6 -5.95 18.59 11.44
C ARG A 6 -4.65 18.73 10.64
N ASN A 7 -3.92 17.63 10.44
CA ASN A 7 -2.69 17.63 9.65
C ASN A 7 -2.95 17.99 8.18
N ALA A 8 -4.02 17.49 7.58
CA ALA A 8 -4.39 17.85 6.22
C ALA A 8 -4.80 19.33 6.10
N THR A 9 -5.53 19.87 7.07
CA THR A 9 -5.85 21.31 7.13
C THR A 9 -4.59 22.15 7.29
N ALA A 10 -3.68 21.78 8.19
CA ALA A 10 -2.42 22.49 8.40
C ALA A 10 -1.53 22.52 7.15
N ASN A 11 -1.62 21.48 6.31
CA ASN A 11 -0.92 21.41 5.03
C ASN A 11 -1.76 21.92 3.84
N ALA A 12 -2.94 22.51 4.07
CA ALA A 12 -3.85 23.03 3.04
C ALA A 12 -4.21 22.02 1.93
N VAL A 13 -4.40 20.75 2.31
CA VAL A 13 -4.78 19.65 1.40
C VAL A 13 -6.05 18.91 1.84
N ALA A 14 -6.77 19.45 2.82
CA ALA A 14 -7.95 18.79 3.40
C ALA A 14 -9.06 18.52 2.36
N ASP A 15 -9.20 19.39 1.35
CA ASP A 15 -10.12 19.25 0.21
C ASP A 15 -9.75 18.08 -0.72
N ARG A 16 -8.50 17.60 -0.65
CA ARG A 16 -7.98 16.48 -1.44
C ARG A 16 -7.90 15.17 -0.65
N CYS A 17 -8.36 15.16 0.61
CA CYS A 17 -8.27 14.00 1.48
C CYS A 17 -9.67 13.49 1.85
N THR A 18 -9.92 12.21 1.57
CA THR A 18 -11.04 11.47 2.17
C THR A 18 -10.50 10.63 3.31
N PHE A 19 -11.14 10.69 4.48
CA PHE A 19 -10.75 9.93 5.66
C PHE A 19 -11.83 8.90 5.97
N THR A 20 -11.43 7.64 6.12
CA THR A 20 -12.25 6.51 6.54
C THR A 20 -11.51 5.69 7.59
N THR A 21 -12.22 4.98 8.46
CA THR A 21 -11.67 3.90 9.30
C THR A 21 -11.84 2.52 8.66
N GLU A 22 -12.72 2.43 7.67
CA GLU A 22 -13.07 1.19 7.00
C GLU A 22 -12.40 1.14 5.62
N LEU A 23 -11.63 0.08 5.36
CA LEU A 23 -11.04 -0.16 4.03
C LEU A 23 -12.11 -0.42 2.96
N GLU A 24 -13.28 -0.89 3.39
CA GLU A 24 -14.49 -1.04 2.60
C GLU A 24 -14.93 0.23 1.88
N ALA A 25 -14.66 1.41 2.44
CA ALA A 25 -14.98 2.66 1.78
C ALA A 25 -14.19 2.88 0.47
N ALA A 26 -13.12 2.11 0.23
CA ALA A 26 -12.36 2.08 -1.01
C ALA A 26 -12.80 0.94 -1.95
N ARG A 27 -13.89 0.21 -1.65
CA ARG A 27 -14.36 -0.91 -2.47
C ARG A 27 -14.69 -0.45 -3.90
N GLY A 28 -14.22 -1.23 -4.87
CA GLY A 28 -14.43 -0.96 -6.30
C GLY A 28 -13.49 0.09 -6.91
N ALA A 29 -12.73 0.83 -6.09
CA ALA A 29 -11.69 1.73 -6.56
C ALA A 29 -10.35 1.02 -6.70
N VAL A 30 -9.53 1.51 -7.63
CA VAL A 30 -8.11 1.15 -7.75
C VAL A 30 -7.28 2.42 -7.89
N TYR A 31 -6.04 2.39 -7.42
CA TYR A 31 -5.16 3.54 -7.35
C TYR A 31 -3.84 3.25 -8.06
N ASP A 32 -3.26 4.29 -8.67
CA ASP A 32 -1.89 4.29 -9.20
C ASP A 32 -0.85 4.00 -8.11
N LEU A 33 -1.12 4.46 -6.88
CA LEU A 33 -0.23 4.38 -5.74
C LEU A 33 -1.03 4.04 -4.48
N VAL A 34 -0.62 2.99 -3.79
CA VAL A 34 -1.13 2.62 -2.46
C VAL A 34 0.02 2.70 -1.45
N LEU A 35 -0.21 3.37 -0.32
CA LEU A 35 0.73 3.47 0.79
C LEU A 35 0.09 2.84 2.03
N ALA A 36 0.70 1.78 2.56
CA ALA A 36 0.25 1.11 3.77
C ALA A 36 1.37 1.18 4.82
N ASN A 37 1.26 2.12 5.76
CA ASN A 37 2.22 2.33 6.84
C ASN A 37 1.62 1.89 8.18
N ILE A 38 1.64 0.58 8.42
CA ILE A 38 1.02 -0.09 9.57
C ILE A 38 1.79 -1.38 9.89
N GLN A 39 1.47 -2.03 11.01
CA GLN A 39 2.20 -3.19 11.50
C GLN A 39 2.01 -4.43 10.59
N LEU A 40 3.06 -5.29 10.49
CA LEU A 40 3.07 -6.46 9.60
C LEU A 40 1.83 -7.35 9.76
N GLY A 41 1.41 -7.68 10.99
CA GLY A 41 0.25 -8.55 11.20
C GLY A 41 -1.00 -8.04 10.47
N VAL A 42 -1.29 -6.75 10.63
CA VAL A 42 -2.43 -6.10 9.93
C VAL A 42 -2.22 -6.05 8.42
N LEU A 43 -0.98 -5.83 7.95
CA LEU A 43 -0.67 -5.89 6.52
C LEU A 43 -0.94 -7.26 5.91
N LEU A 44 -0.71 -8.33 6.68
CA LEU A 44 -0.97 -9.70 6.23
C LEU A 44 -2.47 -10.01 6.27
N ASP A 45 -3.17 -9.62 7.34
CA ASP A 45 -4.62 -9.82 7.48
C ASP A 45 -5.41 -9.10 6.38
N LEU A 46 -4.94 -7.91 5.96
CA LEU A 46 -5.59 -7.10 4.92
C LEU A 46 -4.93 -7.25 3.54
N ALA A 47 -4.02 -8.21 3.35
CA ALA A 47 -3.17 -8.27 2.16
C ALA A 47 -3.97 -8.34 0.85
N GLU A 48 -5.01 -9.17 0.81
CA GLU A 48 -5.88 -9.31 -0.37
C GLU A 48 -6.61 -8.01 -0.71
N GLU A 49 -7.24 -7.38 0.29
CA GLU A 49 -7.96 -6.13 0.10
C GLU A 49 -7.03 -5.01 -0.36
N ILE A 50 -5.86 -4.86 0.29
CA ILE A 50 -4.85 -3.86 -0.08
C ILE A 50 -4.36 -4.12 -1.50
N ALA A 51 -4.00 -5.37 -1.83
CA ALA A 51 -3.52 -5.73 -3.14
C ALA A 51 -4.54 -5.36 -4.22
N LEU A 52 -5.83 -5.68 -4.03
CA LEU A 52 -6.91 -5.38 -4.97
C LEU A 52 -7.09 -3.88 -5.24
N ARG A 53 -6.63 -3.00 -4.34
CA ARG A 53 -6.67 -1.54 -4.55
C ARG A 53 -5.54 -1.02 -5.44
N VAL A 54 -4.54 -1.82 -5.77
CA VAL A 54 -3.45 -1.43 -6.68
C VAL A 54 -3.89 -1.72 -8.10
N ARG A 55 -3.95 -0.71 -8.98
CA ARG A 55 -4.28 -0.95 -10.39
C ARG A 55 -3.16 -1.71 -11.12
N PRO A 56 -3.42 -2.38 -12.26
CA PRO A 56 -2.36 -2.88 -13.12
C PRO A 56 -1.36 -1.76 -13.49
N GLY A 57 -0.05 -2.06 -13.37
CA GLY A 57 1.04 -1.10 -13.52
C GLY A 57 1.30 -0.18 -12.31
N GLY A 58 0.43 -0.22 -11.29
CA GLY A 58 0.50 0.62 -10.09
C GLY A 58 1.52 0.15 -9.05
N ASP A 59 1.80 1.04 -8.10
CA ASP A 59 2.79 0.87 -7.05
C ASP A 59 2.15 0.68 -5.67
N LEU A 60 2.74 -0.20 -4.86
CA LEU A 60 2.40 -0.41 -3.45
C LEU A 60 3.65 -0.24 -2.60
N PHE A 61 3.56 0.60 -1.56
CA PHE A 61 4.59 0.67 -0.54
C PHE A 61 4.06 0.20 0.81
N LEU A 62 4.72 -0.81 1.36
CA LEU A 62 4.52 -1.30 2.72
C LEU A 62 5.59 -0.66 3.60
N ALA A 63 5.18 0.09 4.61
CA ALA A 63 6.07 0.83 5.50
C ALA A 63 5.74 0.53 6.97
N GLY A 64 6.65 0.91 7.88
CA GLY A 64 6.51 0.62 9.31
C GLY A 64 6.93 -0.81 9.66
N LEU A 65 7.78 -1.42 8.83
CA LEU A 65 8.30 -2.76 9.02
C LEU A 65 9.70 -2.71 9.64
N LEU A 66 10.04 -3.74 10.41
CA LEU A 66 11.43 -4.04 10.75
C LEU A 66 12.13 -4.74 9.57
N GLU A 67 13.46 -4.69 9.50
CA GLU A 67 14.20 -5.33 8.40
C GLU A 67 13.88 -6.84 8.25
N SER A 68 13.73 -7.55 9.38
CA SER A 68 13.34 -8.96 9.40
C SER A 68 11.92 -9.25 8.88
N GLN A 69 11.09 -8.22 8.76
CA GLN A 69 9.71 -8.30 8.30
C GLN A 69 9.56 -8.06 6.79
N ALA A 70 10.62 -7.63 6.10
CA ALA A 70 10.57 -7.35 4.67
C ALA A 70 10.27 -8.60 3.83
N GLU A 71 11.02 -9.69 4.05
CA GLU A 71 10.83 -10.93 3.29
C GLU A 71 9.44 -11.57 3.49
N PRO A 72 8.92 -11.70 4.74
CA PRO A 72 7.55 -12.15 4.94
C PRO A 72 6.50 -11.29 4.23
N ALA A 73 6.67 -9.96 4.24
CA ALA A 73 5.77 -9.03 3.56
C ALA A 73 5.81 -9.23 2.03
N GLU A 74 7.01 -9.27 1.43
CA GLU A 74 7.16 -9.52 0.00
C GLU A 74 6.59 -10.86 -0.42
N ALA A 75 6.85 -11.93 0.36
CA ALA A 75 6.32 -13.25 0.06
C ALA A 75 4.78 -13.28 0.09
N ALA A 76 4.16 -12.59 1.05
CA ALA A 76 2.71 -12.53 1.16
C ALA A 76 2.05 -11.82 -0.03
N TYR A 77 2.53 -10.62 -0.35
CA TYR A 77 1.98 -9.86 -1.49
C TYR A 77 2.43 -10.42 -2.84
N GLY A 78 3.56 -11.14 -2.89
CA GLY A 78 4.03 -11.91 -4.04
C GLY A 78 3.04 -13.00 -4.46
N ARG A 79 2.44 -13.71 -3.49
CA ARG A 79 1.36 -14.69 -3.76
C ARG A 79 0.11 -14.04 -4.35
N LEU A 80 -0.05 -12.73 -4.21
CA LEU A 80 -1.16 -11.94 -4.75
C LEU A 80 -0.84 -11.30 -6.10
N GLY A 81 0.29 -11.67 -6.71
CA GLY A 81 0.69 -11.22 -8.04
C GLY A 81 1.40 -9.87 -8.08
N LEU A 82 1.80 -9.32 -6.92
CA LEU A 82 2.70 -8.16 -6.90
C LEU A 82 4.16 -8.62 -6.98
N VAL A 83 5.02 -7.79 -7.59
CA VAL A 83 6.44 -8.08 -7.75
C VAL A 83 7.29 -7.09 -6.94
N PRO A 84 8.34 -7.54 -6.24
CA PRO A 84 9.27 -6.64 -5.57
C PRO A 84 9.94 -5.69 -6.56
N ALA A 85 9.89 -4.39 -6.26
CA ALA A 85 10.54 -3.32 -7.02
C ALA A 85 11.69 -2.67 -6.23
N GLY A 86 11.74 -2.86 -4.91
CA GLY A 86 12.89 -2.47 -4.10
C GLY A 86 12.58 -2.40 -2.60
N ARG A 87 13.62 -2.12 -1.82
CA ARG A 87 13.51 -1.86 -0.38
C ARG A 87 14.27 -0.58 -0.05
N ARG A 88 13.84 0.13 0.99
CA ARG A 88 14.60 1.23 1.57
C ARG A 88 14.63 1.10 3.08
N VAL A 89 15.82 1.09 3.65
CA VAL A 89 16.04 1.06 5.10
C VAL A 89 16.37 2.46 5.59
N GLN A 90 15.79 2.86 6.72
CA GLN A 90 16.08 4.11 7.40
C GLN A 90 15.84 3.92 8.90
N ASP A 91 16.86 4.19 9.72
CA ASP A 91 16.78 4.19 11.19
C ASP A 91 16.20 2.88 11.79
N GLY A 92 16.56 1.73 11.21
CA GLY A 92 16.08 0.40 11.62
C GLY A 92 14.70 0.00 11.10
N TRP A 93 14.06 0.88 10.32
CA TRP A 93 12.79 0.63 9.66
C TRP A 93 13.00 0.39 8.17
N VAL A 94 12.23 -0.55 7.60
CA VAL A 94 12.23 -0.83 6.17
C VAL A 94 10.89 -0.45 5.56
N ARG A 95 10.98 0.10 4.34
CA ARG A 95 9.87 0.23 3.41
C ARG A 95 10.10 -0.73 2.24
N VAL A 96 9.15 -1.62 2.01
CA VAL A 96 9.10 -2.50 0.85
C VAL A 96 8.30 -1.83 -0.26
N HIS A 97 8.82 -1.83 -1.47
CA HIS A 97 8.17 -1.35 -2.68
C HIS A 97 7.83 -2.55 -3.55
N LEU A 98 6.55 -2.68 -3.88
CA LEU A 98 5.98 -3.70 -4.75
C LEU A 98 5.29 -3.03 -5.92
N ARG A 99 5.22 -3.72 -7.05
CA ARG A 99 4.51 -3.26 -8.24
C ARG A 99 3.52 -4.30 -8.71
N ARG A 100 2.34 -3.87 -9.15
CA ARG A 100 1.42 -4.77 -9.85
C ARG A 100 1.83 -4.79 -11.33
N PRO A 101 2.09 -5.95 -11.94
CA PRO A 101 2.35 -6.05 -13.36
C PRO A 101 1.22 -5.42 -14.19
N GLU A 102 1.54 -4.94 -15.38
CA GLU A 102 0.50 -4.56 -16.34
C GLU A 102 -0.32 -5.78 -16.74
N ALA A 103 -1.60 -5.57 -17.05
CA ALA A 103 -2.39 -6.62 -17.67
C ALA A 103 -1.81 -6.89 -19.06
N PRO A 104 -1.68 -8.16 -19.49
CA PRO A 104 -1.25 -8.46 -20.85
C PRO A 104 -2.23 -7.79 -21.82
N SER A 105 -1.70 -6.98 -22.74
CA SER A 105 -2.51 -6.35 -23.79
C SER A 105 -3.29 -7.42 -24.54
N PRO A 106 -4.60 -7.24 -24.81
CA PRO A 106 -5.33 -8.16 -25.66
C PRO A 106 -4.65 -8.14 -27.04
N THR A 107 -4.07 -9.27 -27.42
CA THR A 107 -3.48 -9.44 -28.75
C THR A 107 -4.64 -9.42 -29.74
N GLY A 108 -4.71 -8.38 -30.56
CA GLY A 108 -5.68 -8.26 -31.67
C GLY A 108 -5.30 -9.11 -32.86
#